data_AF-A0A2E9F6K6-F1
#
_entry.id   AF-A0A2E9F6K6-F1
#
_cell.length_a   1.000
_cell.length_b   1.000
_cell.length_c   1.000
_cell.angle_alpha   90.00
_cell.angle_beta   90.00
_cell.angle_gamma   90.00
#
_symmetry.space_group_name_H-M   'P 1'
#
loop_
_entity.id
_entity.type
_entity.pdbx_description
1 polymer ?
#
loop_
_entity_poly.entity_id
_entity_poly.type
_entity_poly.pdbx_seq_one_letter_code
_entity_poly.pdbx_strand_id
1 'polypeptide(L)' 'MDYYLTRRVEFEAAHYYRIPELSDEENYDLFGPTSNLNSHGHNYVLLVTVKGDAVASDGMLINI' A
#
# COMPACT_ATOMS: atom_id res chain seq x y z
N MET A 1 -2.73 -4.70 28.81
CA MET A 1 -1.39 -4.43 28.23
C MET A 1 -1.64 -4.40 26.75
N ASP A 2 -1.29 -3.31 26.10
CA ASP A 2 -1.56 -3.17 24.68
C ASP A 2 -0.61 -4.06 23.87
N TYR A 3 -1.17 -4.89 22.99
CA TYR A 3 -0.45 -5.70 22.03
C TYR A 3 -0.74 -5.22 20.61
N TYR A 4 0.18 -5.53 19.70
CA TYR A 4 0.08 -5.23 18.28
C TYR A 4 0.25 -6.51 17.48
N LEU A 5 -0.65 -6.75 16.51
CA LEU A 5 -0.56 -7.85 15.56
C LEU A 5 -0.47 -7.27 14.15
N THR A 6 0.56 -7.66 13.41
CA THR A 6 0.76 -7.25 12.01
C THR A 6 0.61 -8.44 11.08
N ARG A 7 -0.28 -8.33 10.09
CA ARG A 7 -0.38 -9.28 8.97
C ARG A 7 0.29 -8.68 7.73
N ARG A 8 1.17 -9.46 7.10
CA ARG A 8 1.80 -9.15 5.82
C ARG A 8 1.00 -9.76 4.67
N VAL A 9 0.67 -8.94 3.68
CA VAL A 9 0.00 -9.35 2.44
C VAL A 9 0.84 -8.85 1.27
N GLU A 10 0.97 -9.65 0.22
CA GLU A 10 1.62 -9.26 -1.03
C GLU A 10 0.59 -9.19 -2.15
N PHE A 11 0.72 -8.21 -3.04
CA PHE A 11 -0.09 -8.12 -4.25
C PHE A 11 0.66 -7.44 -5.38
N GLU A 12 0.29 -7.79 -6.61
CA GLU A 12 0.88 -7.26 -7.83
C GLU A 12 -0.10 -6.29 -8.49
N ALA A 13 0.36 -5.09 -8.84
CA ALA A 13 -0.48 -4.11 -9.50
C ALA A 13 0.33 -3.21 -10.44
N ALA A 14 -0.30 -2.76 -11.52
CA ALA A 14 0.25 -1.80 -12.47
C ALA A 14 -0.39 -0.42 -12.27
N HIS A 15 0.39 0.65 -12.46
CA HIS A 15 -0.05 2.04 -12.41
C HIS A 15 0.88 2.98 -13.18
N TYR A 16 0.45 4.24 -13.30
CA TYR A 16 1.27 5.36 -13.71
C TYR A 16 0.85 6.60 -12.91
N TYR A 17 1.76 7.55 -12.72
CA TYR A 17 1.46 8.80 -12.05
C TYR A 17 1.07 9.88 -13.06
N ARG A 18 -0.11 10.47 -12.87
CA ARG A 18 -0.58 11.55 -13.74
C ARG A 18 -1.55 12.46 -13.00
N ILE A 19 -1.38 13.76 -13.21
CA ILE A 19 -2.34 14.79 -12.84
C ILE A 19 -3.10 15.16 -14.14
N PRO A 20 -4.42 14.90 -14.22
CA PRO A 20 -5.21 15.13 -15.45
C PRO A 20 -5.16 16.56 -15.99
N GLU A 21 -4.95 17.53 -15.11
CA GLU A 21 -4.90 18.96 -15.43
C GLU A 21 -3.56 19.41 -16.02
N LEU A 22 -2.51 18.58 -15.90
CA LEU A 22 -1.16 18.88 -16.42
C LEU A 22 -0.99 18.31 -17.84
N SER A 23 -0.17 18.98 -18.64
CA SER A 23 0.30 18.47 -19.93
C SER A 23 1.19 17.23 -19.78
N ASP A 24 1.49 16.56 -20.88
CA ASP A 24 2.40 15.41 -20.87
C ASP A 24 3.82 15.78 -20.42
N GLU A 25 4.32 16.93 -20.86
CA GLU A 25 5.63 17.46 -20.48
C GLU A 25 5.68 17.76 -18.99
N GLU A 26 4.67 18.48 -18.46
CA GLU A 26 4.60 18.78 -17.02
C GLU A 26 4.48 17.52 -16.16
N ASN A 27 3.72 16.50 -16.61
CA ASN A 27 3.66 15.22 -15.92
C ASN A 27 4.98 14.45 -16.00
N TYR A 28 5.71 14.53 -17.11
CA TYR A 28 7.02 13.92 -17.25
C TYR A 28 8.08 14.63 -16.41
N ASP A 29 8.06 15.96 -16.34
CA ASP A 29 8.96 16.71 -15.48
C ASP A 29 8.73 16.41 -14.00
N LEU A 30 7.47 16.18 -13.60
CA LEU A 30 7.12 15.90 -12.21
C LEU A 30 7.37 14.43 -11.80
N PHE A 31 6.96 13.47 -12.63
CA PHE A 31 6.98 12.04 -12.27
C PHE A 31 8.00 11.22 -13.08
N GLY A 32 8.67 11.82 -14.06
CA GLY A 32 9.67 11.15 -14.90
C GLY A 32 9.09 9.96 -15.65
N PRO A 33 9.87 8.87 -15.82
CA PRO A 33 9.41 7.65 -16.51
C PRO A 33 8.14 7.01 -15.93
N THR A 34 7.77 7.32 -14.68
CA THR A 34 6.60 6.75 -14.02
C THR A 34 5.28 7.40 -14.45
N SER A 35 5.30 8.49 -15.24
CA SER A 35 4.11 9.07 -15.90
C SER A 35 3.74 8.42 -17.24
N ASN A 36 4.53 7.43 -17.68
CA ASN A 36 4.29 6.73 -18.94
C ASN A 36 2.89 6.09 -18.98
N LEU A 37 2.09 6.44 -19.99
CA LEU A 37 0.74 5.93 -20.18
C LEU A 37 0.68 4.42 -20.46
N ASN A 38 1.80 3.80 -20.86
CA ASN A 38 1.94 2.35 -20.96
C ASN A 38 2.15 1.67 -19.60
N SER A 39 2.09 2.43 -18.50
CA SER A 39 2.16 1.95 -17.13
C SER A 39 3.53 1.38 -16.72
N HIS A 40 3.63 1.06 -15.44
CA HIS A 40 4.67 0.21 -14.85
C HIS A 40 4.04 -0.58 -13.71
N GLY A 41 4.75 -1.56 -13.15
CA GLY A 41 4.21 -2.45 -12.12
C GLY A 41 5.10 -2.60 -10.90
N HIS A 42 4.50 -3.05 -9.80
CA HIS A 42 5.20 -3.36 -8.56
C HIS A 42 4.61 -4.59 -7.89
N ASN A 43 5.45 -5.24 -7.09
CA ASN A 43 5.07 -6.28 -6.14
C ASN A 43 4.98 -5.62 -4.77
N TYR A 44 3.79 -5.16 -4.40
CA TYR A 44 3.55 -4.42 -3.18
C TYR A 44 3.50 -5.33 -1.96
N VAL A 45 4.01 -4.82 -0.84
CA VAL A 45 3.86 -5.42 0.49
C VAL A 45 2.98 -4.52 1.34
N LEU A 46 1.81 -5.02 1.75
CA LEU A 46 0.91 -4.37 2.69
C LEU A 46 1.07 -4.96 4.09
N LEU A 47 1.37 -4.11 5.06
CA LEU A 47 1.43 -4.47 6.48
C LEU A 47 0.19 -3.91 7.19
N VAL A 48 -0.74 -4.79 7.58
CA VAL A 48 -1.94 -4.42 8.33
C VAL A 48 -1.71 -4.66 9.80
N THR A 49 -1.72 -3.60 10.61
CA THR A 49 -1.50 -3.71 12.06
C THR A 49 -2.76 -3.39 12.83
N VAL A 50 -3.14 -4.30 13.74
CA VAL A 50 -4.20 -4.08 14.73
C VAL A 50 -3.60 -3.93 16.12
N LYS A 51 -4.22 -3.09 16.96
CA LYS A 51 -3.83 -2.85 18.36
C LYS A 51 -5.00 -3.21 19.27
N GLY A 52 -4.72 -3.85 20.40
CA GLY A 52 -5.75 -4.12 21.43
C GLY A 52 -5.18 -4.77 22.68
N ASP A 53 -6.06 -5.05 23.63
CA ASP A 53 -5.74 -5.83 24.82
C ASP A 53 -5.95 -7.32 24.52
N ALA A 54 -4.91 -8.15 24.64
CA ALA A 54 -4.98 -9.60 24.44
C ALA A 54 -5.55 -10.34 25.68
N VAL A 55 -6.57 -9.76 26.32
CA VAL A 55 -7.17 -10.25 27.57
C VAL A 55 -8.33 -11.23 27.28
N ALA A 56 -8.65 -11.49 26.01
CA ALA A 56 -9.57 -12.57 25.64
C ALA A 56 -9.00 -13.92 26.10
N SER A 57 -9.87 -14.84 26.52
CA SER A 57 -9.48 -16.14 27.10
C SER A 57 -8.71 -17.05 26.13
N ASP A 58 -8.69 -16.72 24.85
CA ASP A 58 -7.97 -17.41 23.79
C ASP A 58 -6.61 -16.76 23.45
N GLY A 59 -6.25 -15.65 24.10
CA GLY A 59 -4.99 -14.93 23.88
C GLY A 59 -4.88 -14.24 22.52
N MET A 60 -5.98 -14.10 21.78
CA MET A 60 -5.99 -13.48 20.45
C MET A 60 -6.35 -12.00 20.51
N LEU A 61 -5.69 -11.19 19.67
CA LEU A 61 -6.09 -9.80 19.39
C LEU A 61 -7.29 -9.74 18.43
N ILE A 62 -7.25 -10.60 17.41
CA ILE A 62 -8.29 -10.81 16.40
C ILE A 62 -8.08 -12.21 15.82
N ASN A 63 -9.14 -12.87 15.36
CA ASN A 63 -9.03 -14.11 14.59
C ASN A 63 -8.57 -13.79 13.15
N ILE A 64 -7.67 -14.61 12.60
CA ILE A 64 -6.92 -14.37 11.35
C ILE A 64 -7.50 -15.15 10.17
#